data_AF-A0A7M4FN80-F1
#
_entry.id   AF-A0A7M4FN80-F1
#
_cell.length_a   1.000
_cell.length_b   1.000
_cell.length_c   1.000
_cell.angle_alpha   90.00
_cell.angle_beta   90.00
_cell.angle_gamma   90.00
#
_symmetry.space_group_name_H-M   'P 1'
#
loop_
_entity.id
_entity.type
_entity.pdbx_description
1 polymer ?
#
loop_
_entity_poly.entity_id
_entity_poly.type
_entity_poly.pdbx_seq_one_letter_code
_entity_poly.pdbx_strand_id
1 'polypeptide(L)'
;MAEMSPEEIQMRANQVTDESLESTRRILGLAVESQDVGVRTVTMLDEQGEKLNRIEEGMDQINKDMREAEKTLTELNKCCGLCICPCKRTKNFESSKAYKTTWGESSENATDNVVARQPRPVNQNQPQTVGGASGGYVTRITNDAREDEMEENLTQVGTILGNLKHMALDMGNEIDAQNKQIDRINEKEMLDLSRRRDPCFVKLSEMEQIADLEAEINQKNLEIEILQLEKETADIAHPFFLNQKCEILQDMNRHLETVLKEKKTLRQRLMKPLCQENLPIEAVFHRYVVEFLTLAVSFIEKLESHLQTVRSIPQIPQTMKKLDNALAKIDLLVTEVEELAEQVLKWRELQKGIHYDSFQNSESDHSFSSLNPI
;
A
#
# COMPACT_ATOMS: atom_id res chain seq x y z
N MET A 1 18.47 93.38 -51.55
CA MET A 1 17.42 92.41 -51.90
C MET A 1 16.85 92.84 -53.24
N ALA A 2 16.55 91.91 -54.14
CA ALA A 2 15.79 92.27 -55.34
C ALA A 2 14.36 92.65 -54.92
N GLU A 3 13.81 93.72 -55.51
CA GLU A 3 12.40 94.05 -55.32
C GLU A 3 11.56 93.00 -56.07
N MET A 4 10.86 92.18 -55.29
CA MET A 4 9.97 91.13 -55.77
C MET A 4 8.71 91.77 -56.35
N SER A 5 8.22 91.28 -57.49
CA SER A 5 7.04 91.88 -58.12
C SER A 5 5.78 91.66 -57.25
N PRO A 6 4.76 92.53 -57.33
CA PRO A 6 3.50 92.31 -56.62
C PRO A 6 2.84 90.96 -56.93
N GLU A 7 3.02 90.47 -58.17
CA GLU A 7 2.49 89.20 -58.65
C GLU A 7 3.27 88.00 -58.06
N GLU A 8 4.59 88.11 -57.96
CA GLU A 8 5.46 87.12 -57.29
C GLU A 8 5.15 87.02 -55.79
N ILE A 9 4.91 88.17 -55.13
CA ILE A 9 4.51 88.22 -53.72
C ILE A 9 3.15 87.53 -53.52
N GLN A 10 2.16 87.81 -54.37
CA GLN A 10 0.83 87.19 -54.28
C GLN A 10 0.88 85.68 -54.56
N MET A 11 1.66 85.26 -55.57
CA MET A 11 1.84 83.84 -55.89
C MET A 11 2.46 83.08 -54.70
N ARG A 12 3.47 83.67 -54.07
CA ARG A 12 4.12 83.10 -52.89
C ARG A 12 3.21 83.06 -51.66
N ALA A 13 2.38 84.09 -51.45
CA ALA A 13 1.38 84.09 -50.38
C ALA A 13 0.37 82.95 -50.56
N ASN A 14 -0.18 82.78 -51.77
CA ASN A 14 -1.10 81.69 -52.09
C ASN A 14 -0.44 80.31 -51.86
N GLN A 15 0.80 80.12 -52.31
CA GLN A 15 1.55 78.88 -52.09
C GLN A 15 1.73 78.56 -50.60
N VAL A 16 2.19 79.52 -49.80
CA VAL A 16 2.40 79.33 -48.35
C VAL A 16 1.07 79.01 -47.64
N THR A 17 -0.03 79.64 -48.05
CA THR A 17 -1.36 79.32 -47.51
C THR A 17 -1.82 77.90 -47.89
N ASP A 18 -1.45 77.36 -49.06
CA ASP A 18 -1.80 75.98 -49.47
C ASP A 18 -0.99 74.96 -48.67
N GLU A 19 0.33 75.17 -48.58
CA GLU A 19 1.24 74.36 -47.78
C GLU A 19 0.84 74.36 -46.28
N SER A 20 0.37 75.51 -45.77
CA SER A 20 -0.14 75.64 -44.40
C SER A 20 -1.45 74.87 -44.19
N LEU A 21 -2.41 74.98 -45.11
CA LEU A 21 -3.67 74.24 -45.04
C LEU A 21 -3.42 72.72 -45.07
N GLU A 22 -2.58 72.25 -45.99
CA GLU A 22 -2.19 70.84 -46.06
C GLU A 22 -1.48 70.38 -44.76
N SER A 23 -0.69 71.27 -44.13
CA SER A 23 -0.10 71.00 -42.82
C SER A 23 -1.16 70.85 -41.73
N THR A 24 -2.20 71.69 -41.69
CA THR A 24 -3.30 71.52 -40.71
C THR A 24 -4.09 70.23 -40.93
N ARG A 25 -4.30 69.80 -42.19
CA ARG A 25 -4.90 68.49 -42.50
C ARG A 25 -4.04 67.32 -41.99
N ARG A 26 -2.71 67.39 -42.16
CA ARG A 26 -1.78 66.38 -41.62
C ARG A 26 -1.80 66.35 -40.09
N ILE A 27 -1.80 67.52 -39.44
CA ILE A 27 -1.87 67.62 -37.97
C ILE A 27 -3.20 67.04 -37.45
N LEU A 28 -4.33 67.34 -38.10
CA LEU A 28 -5.64 66.79 -37.76
C LEU A 28 -5.65 65.26 -37.89
N GLY A 29 -5.13 64.71 -39.00
CA GLY A 29 -5.01 63.26 -39.18
C GLY A 29 -4.20 62.58 -38.06
N LEU A 30 -3.02 63.12 -37.74
CA LEU A 30 -2.17 62.63 -36.65
C LEU A 30 -2.84 62.76 -35.27
N ALA A 31 -3.61 63.83 -35.04
CA ALA A 31 -4.34 64.02 -33.79
C ALA A 31 -5.45 62.97 -33.61
N VAL A 32 -6.24 62.70 -34.66
CA VAL A 32 -7.29 61.67 -34.66
C VAL A 32 -6.70 60.27 -34.45
N GLU A 33 -5.61 59.93 -35.15
CA GLU A 33 -4.89 58.66 -34.96
C GLU A 33 -4.36 58.52 -33.53
N SER A 34 -3.75 59.57 -32.99
CA SER A 34 -3.29 59.60 -31.59
C SER A 34 -4.44 59.42 -30.60
N GLN A 35 -5.64 59.94 -30.90
CA GLN A 35 -6.81 59.79 -30.04
C GLN A 35 -7.32 58.35 -30.02
N ASP A 36 -7.41 57.68 -31.18
CA ASP A 36 -7.80 56.26 -31.27
C ASP A 36 -6.79 55.34 -30.54
N VAL A 37 -5.49 55.59 -30.70
CA VAL A 37 -4.45 54.88 -29.92
C VAL A 37 -4.59 55.16 -28.41
N GLY A 38 -4.87 56.40 -28.02
CA GLY A 38 -5.12 56.78 -26.63
C GLY A 38 -6.32 56.05 -26.02
N VAL A 39 -7.47 56.03 -26.72
CA VAL A 39 -8.68 55.33 -26.29
C VAL A 39 -8.42 53.83 -26.10
N ARG A 40 -7.76 53.18 -27.08
CA ARG A 40 -7.40 51.76 -26.96
C ARG A 40 -6.49 51.51 -25.76
N THR A 41 -5.52 52.39 -25.52
CA THR A 41 -4.60 52.27 -24.39
C THR A 41 -5.33 52.40 -23.05
N VAL A 42 -6.26 53.34 -22.92
CA VAL A 42 -7.13 53.48 -21.73
C VAL A 42 -7.95 52.20 -21.50
N THR A 43 -8.59 51.64 -22.54
CA THR A 43 -9.35 50.39 -22.39
C THR A 43 -8.48 49.18 -22.02
N MET A 44 -7.23 49.14 -22.50
CA MET A 44 -6.28 48.09 -22.12
C MET A 44 -5.79 48.23 -20.67
N LEU A 45 -5.70 49.46 -20.14
CA LEU A 45 -5.34 49.70 -18.73
C LEU A 45 -6.50 49.31 -17.79
N ASP A 46 -7.74 49.65 -18.14
CA ASP A 46 -8.95 49.22 -17.42
C ASP A 46 -9.04 47.68 -17.32
N GLU A 47 -8.87 46.99 -18.45
CA GLU A 47 -8.78 45.53 -18.48
C GLU A 47 -7.60 44.94 -17.65
N GLN A 48 -6.51 45.69 -17.50
CA GLN A 48 -5.35 45.28 -16.69
C GLN A 48 -5.63 45.46 -15.20
N GLY A 49 -6.27 46.57 -14.80
CA GLY A 49 -6.75 46.79 -13.43
C GLY A 49 -7.67 45.66 -12.98
N GLU A 50 -8.65 45.28 -13.81
CA GLU A 50 -9.54 44.16 -13.53
C GLU A 50 -8.87 42.77 -13.52
N LYS A 51 -7.67 42.63 -14.11
CA LYS A 51 -6.84 41.42 -13.96
C LYS A 51 -6.06 41.47 -12.66
N LEU A 52 -5.50 42.62 -12.28
CA LEU A 52 -4.79 42.82 -11.01
C LEU A 52 -5.73 42.68 -9.79
N ASN A 53 -6.96 43.18 -9.86
CA ASN A 53 -7.99 42.99 -8.84
C ASN A 53 -8.24 41.51 -8.56
N ARG A 54 -8.45 40.69 -9.60
CA ARG A 54 -8.62 39.24 -9.48
C ARG A 54 -7.37 38.52 -8.96
N ILE A 55 -6.18 39.02 -9.25
CA ILE A 55 -4.92 38.48 -8.70
C ILE A 55 -4.80 38.82 -7.21
N GLU A 56 -5.15 40.04 -6.79
CA GLU A 56 -5.16 40.46 -5.39
C GLU A 56 -6.19 39.64 -4.58
N GLU A 57 -7.41 39.45 -5.09
CA GLU A 57 -8.43 38.57 -4.50
C GLU A 57 -7.96 37.10 -4.40
N GLY A 58 -7.32 36.59 -5.44
CA GLY A 58 -6.75 35.23 -5.45
C GLY A 58 -5.65 35.05 -4.41
N MET A 59 -4.78 36.06 -4.23
CA MET A 59 -3.77 36.07 -3.19
C MET A 59 -4.39 36.12 -1.79
N ASP A 60 -5.44 36.94 -1.61
CA ASP A 60 -6.19 37.02 -0.36
C ASP A 60 -6.86 35.68 0.01
N GLN A 61 -7.29 34.89 -0.99
CA GLN A 61 -7.78 33.54 -0.77
C GLN A 61 -6.65 32.56 -0.42
N ILE A 62 -5.52 32.59 -1.14
CA ILE A 62 -4.34 31.75 -0.84
C ILE A 62 -3.88 31.93 0.61
N ASN A 63 -3.78 33.17 1.10
CA ASN A 63 -3.39 33.41 2.49
C ASN A 63 -4.43 32.86 3.48
N LYS A 64 -5.75 32.96 3.21
CA LYS A 64 -6.79 32.32 4.06
C LYS A 64 -6.62 30.80 4.10
N ASP A 65 -6.48 30.16 2.94
CA ASP A 65 -6.30 28.71 2.83
C ASP A 65 -5.03 28.26 3.56
N MET A 66 -3.94 29.01 3.43
CA MET A 66 -2.69 28.77 4.17
C MET A 66 -2.84 28.93 5.69
N ARG A 67 -3.70 29.83 6.19
CA ARG A 67 -4.03 29.95 7.62
C ARG A 67 -4.82 28.74 8.10
N GLU A 68 -5.81 28.28 7.33
CA GLU A 68 -6.61 27.10 7.68
C GLU A 68 -5.76 25.81 7.66
N ALA A 69 -4.86 25.67 6.68
CA ALA A 69 -3.90 24.58 6.63
C ALA A 69 -2.95 24.59 7.85
N GLU A 70 -2.35 25.74 8.20
CA GLU A 70 -1.46 25.86 9.37
C GLU A 70 -2.21 25.57 10.69
N LYS A 71 -3.47 26.00 10.81
CA LYS A 71 -4.33 25.69 11.96
C LYS A 71 -4.61 24.18 12.03
N THR A 72 -5.00 23.56 10.92
CA THR A 72 -5.28 22.12 10.83
C THR A 72 -4.03 21.30 11.19
N LEU A 73 -2.86 21.66 10.65
CA LEU A 73 -1.57 21.03 11.02
C LEU A 73 -1.23 21.24 12.50
N THR A 74 -1.53 22.40 13.07
CA THR A 74 -1.33 22.69 14.50
C THR A 74 -2.27 21.89 15.39
N GLU A 75 -3.49 21.58 14.92
CA GLU A 75 -4.45 20.72 15.61
C GLU A 75 -4.06 19.24 15.50
N LEU A 76 -3.64 18.76 14.33
CA LEU A 76 -3.08 17.42 14.14
C LEU A 76 -1.83 17.17 15.01
N ASN A 77 -0.94 18.17 15.11
CA ASN A 77 0.25 18.10 15.98
C ASN A 77 -0.10 17.98 17.48
N LYS A 78 -1.31 18.41 17.91
CA LYS A 78 -1.79 18.21 19.29
C LYS A 78 -2.37 16.81 19.53
N CYS A 79 -2.58 16.01 18.49
CA CYS A 79 -3.15 14.66 18.61
C CYS A 79 -2.13 13.59 19.06
N CYS A 80 -0.82 13.89 19.01
CA CYS A 80 0.25 12.95 19.40
C CYS A 80 0.64 13.08 20.88
N GLY A 81 -0.19 12.54 21.78
CA GLY A 81 -0.02 12.61 23.24
C GLY A 81 1.22 11.95 23.86
N LEU A 82 2.18 11.45 23.07
CA LEU A 82 3.42 10.82 23.58
C LEU A 82 4.67 11.09 22.73
N CYS A 83 4.61 11.96 21.71
CA CYS A 83 5.77 12.25 20.85
C CYS A 83 6.11 13.74 20.86
N ILE A 84 7.35 14.06 21.22
CA ILE A 84 7.92 15.41 21.04
C ILE A 84 8.15 15.61 19.54
N CYS A 85 7.13 16.08 18.83
CA CYS A 85 7.28 16.46 17.44
C CYS A 85 8.33 17.60 17.33
N PRO A 86 9.46 17.40 16.63
CA PRO A 86 10.53 18.40 16.54
C PRO A 86 10.20 19.52 15.54
N CYS A 87 8.91 19.84 15.37
CA CYS A 87 8.47 21.15 14.94
C CYS A 87 8.63 22.08 16.14
N LYS A 88 9.82 22.69 16.26
CA LYS A 88 10.05 23.82 17.20
C LYS A 88 8.85 24.74 17.09
N ARG A 89 8.16 25.02 18.21
CA ARG A 89 6.95 25.88 18.29
C ARG A 89 7.00 26.92 17.16
N THR A 90 6.20 26.69 16.13
CA THR A 90 6.12 27.59 14.98
C THR A 90 5.78 28.95 15.56
N LYS A 91 6.69 29.92 15.38
CA LYS A 91 6.43 31.28 15.86
C LYS A 91 5.28 31.77 15.01
N ASN A 92 4.09 31.92 15.60
CA ASN A 92 2.85 32.29 14.91
C ASN A 92 3.18 33.26 13.78
N PHE A 93 3.11 32.83 12.52
CA PHE A 93 3.61 33.62 11.39
C PHE A 93 2.92 34.99 11.33
N GLU A 94 1.65 34.99 11.72
CA GLU A 94 0.75 36.13 11.91
C GLU A 94 1.26 37.20 12.90
N SER A 95 2.15 36.83 13.83
CA SER A 95 2.76 37.76 14.80
C SER A 95 3.95 38.54 14.24
N SER A 96 4.41 38.21 13.03
CA SER A 96 5.48 38.95 12.35
C SER A 96 5.03 40.36 12.01
N LYS A 97 5.92 41.35 12.24
CA LYS A 97 5.67 42.75 11.89
C LYS A 97 5.32 42.91 10.40
N ALA A 98 6.03 42.20 9.52
CA ALA A 98 5.79 42.24 8.08
C ALA A 98 4.39 41.69 7.73
N TYR A 99 3.99 40.57 8.32
CA TYR A 99 2.63 40.03 8.14
C TYR A 99 1.56 41.03 8.60
N LYS A 100 1.73 41.64 9.78
CA LYS A 100 0.77 42.62 10.28
C LYS A 100 0.70 43.90 9.42
N THR A 101 1.78 44.28 8.73
CA THR A 101 1.75 45.42 7.79
C THR A 101 1.03 45.07 6.49
N THR A 102 1.28 43.89 5.91
CA THR A 102 0.74 43.50 4.59
C THR A 102 -0.66 42.89 4.66
N TRP A 103 -1.00 42.23 5.77
CA TRP A 103 -2.22 41.43 5.95
C TRP A 103 -3.05 41.79 7.19
N GLY A 104 -2.51 42.61 8.09
CA GLY A 104 -3.29 43.13 9.21
C GLY A 104 -4.21 44.25 8.74
N GLU A 105 -5.37 44.37 9.37
CA GLU A 105 -6.18 45.59 9.28
C GLU A 105 -5.28 46.80 9.59
N SER A 106 -5.08 47.65 8.60
CA SER A 106 -4.30 48.87 8.76
C SER A 106 -5.05 49.80 9.70
N SER A 107 -4.64 49.78 10.98
CA SER A 107 -5.00 50.77 11.99
C SER A 107 -4.97 52.17 11.35
N GLU A 108 -6.13 52.82 11.31
CA GLU A 108 -6.48 54.04 10.54
C GLU A 108 -5.71 55.32 10.95
N ASN A 109 -4.53 55.19 11.56
CA ASN A 109 -3.76 56.26 12.19
C ASN A 109 -2.26 56.24 11.80
N ALA A 110 -1.95 55.76 10.60
CA ALA A 110 -0.65 55.98 9.96
C ALA A 110 -0.65 57.27 9.11
N THR A 111 -0.94 58.41 9.76
CA THR A 111 -0.82 59.78 9.23
C THR A 111 -1.23 59.94 7.76
N ASP A 112 -2.53 59.95 7.51
CA ASP A 112 -3.10 60.44 6.25
C ASP A 112 -2.59 61.87 5.97
N ASN A 113 -1.72 61.96 4.97
CA ASN A 113 -1.24 63.22 4.39
C ASN A 113 -1.64 63.27 2.90
N VAL A 114 -2.81 62.70 2.57
CA VAL A 114 -3.42 62.69 1.23
C VAL A 114 -4.54 63.75 1.13
N VAL A 115 -4.55 64.75 2.02
CA VAL A 115 -5.43 65.93 1.92
C VAL A 115 -4.82 67.01 1.02
N ALA A 116 -4.64 66.69 -0.27
CA ALA A 116 -4.34 67.69 -1.31
C ALA A 116 -4.62 67.23 -2.75
N ARG A 117 -5.83 66.74 -3.07
CA ARG A 117 -6.50 66.78 -4.41
C ARG A 117 -7.83 65.99 -4.42
N GLN A 118 -8.83 66.42 -3.65
CA GLN A 118 -10.21 66.16 -4.07
C GLN A 118 -10.53 67.09 -5.24
N PRO A 119 -10.99 66.58 -6.41
CA PRO A 119 -11.70 67.41 -7.36
C PRO A 119 -12.98 67.89 -6.68
N ARG A 120 -13.21 69.21 -6.62
CA ARG A 120 -14.52 69.74 -6.21
C ARG A 120 -15.58 69.18 -7.16
N PRO A 121 -16.79 68.84 -6.67
CA PRO A 121 -17.89 68.51 -7.56
C PRO A 121 -18.18 69.71 -8.46
N VAL A 122 -17.95 69.55 -9.76
CA VAL A 122 -18.30 70.55 -10.77
C VAL A 122 -19.82 70.55 -10.86
N ASN A 123 -20.44 71.53 -10.20
CA ASN A 123 -21.87 71.75 -10.28
C ASN A 123 -22.22 72.14 -11.73
N GLN A 124 -22.79 71.19 -12.46
CA GLN A 124 -22.93 71.17 -13.92
C GLN A 124 -24.06 72.09 -14.41
N ASN A 125 -24.04 73.36 -14.00
CA ASN A 125 -25.06 74.36 -14.35
C ASN A 125 -24.51 75.80 -14.42
N GLN A 126 -23.21 75.97 -14.65
CA GLN A 126 -22.62 77.28 -14.92
C GLN A 126 -21.69 77.19 -16.14
N PRO A 127 -21.93 77.97 -17.22
CA PRO A 127 -21.06 77.97 -18.37
C PRO A 127 -19.71 78.56 -17.96
N GLN A 128 -18.66 77.73 -17.91
CA GLN A 128 -17.30 78.20 -17.69
C GLN A 128 -16.82 78.95 -18.93
N THR A 129 -17.06 80.26 -18.93
CA THR A 129 -16.39 81.20 -19.84
C THR A 129 -14.89 81.19 -19.54
N VAL A 130 -14.13 80.40 -20.29
CA VAL A 130 -12.67 80.52 -20.33
C VAL A 130 -12.35 81.87 -20.97
N GLY A 131 -11.98 82.84 -20.14
CA GLY A 131 -11.55 84.17 -20.57
C GLY A 131 -10.17 84.14 -21.21
N GLY A 132 -10.09 83.59 -22.42
CA GLY A 132 -9.01 83.79 -23.39
C GLY A 132 -9.59 84.49 -24.62
N ALA A 133 -8.82 85.39 -25.25
CA ALA A 133 -9.34 86.21 -26.34
C ALA A 133 -9.93 85.36 -27.47
N SER A 134 -11.15 85.68 -27.90
CA SER A 134 -11.84 85.10 -29.06
C SER A 134 -11.22 85.64 -30.38
N GLY A 135 -9.92 85.44 -30.55
CA GLY A 135 -9.26 85.46 -31.85
C GLY A 135 -9.08 84.03 -32.31
N GLY A 136 -9.44 83.74 -33.56
CA GLY A 136 -9.20 82.43 -34.16
C GLY A 136 -7.71 82.07 -34.16
N TYR A 137 -7.41 80.77 -34.26
CA TYR A 137 -6.06 80.26 -34.41
C TYR A 137 -5.36 80.81 -35.67
N VAL A 138 -6.15 81.16 -36.69
CA VAL A 138 -5.75 81.76 -37.96
C VAL A 138 -6.14 83.25 -37.97
N THR A 139 -5.16 84.12 -38.21
CA THR A 139 -5.44 85.53 -38.52
C THR A 139 -5.93 85.61 -39.96
N ARG A 140 -7.18 86.05 -40.17
CA ARG A 140 -7.79 86.18 -41.50
C ARG A 140 -7.14 87.32 -42.28
N ILE A 141 -6.59 87.03 -43.46
CA ILE A 141 -5.91 87.99 -44.35
C ILE A 141 -6.63 88.06 -45.69
N THR A 142 -6.88 86.91 -46.33
CA THR A 142 -7.68 86.84 -47.57
C THR A 142 -9.17 86.67 -47.30
N ASN A 143 -9.55 86.15 -46.12
CA ASN A 143 -10.90 85.75 -45.76
C ASN A 143 -11.54 84.87 -46.85
N ASP A 144 -10.77 83.88 -47.30
CA ASP A 144 -11.21 82.85 -48.25
C ASP A 144 -11.53 81.53 -47.54
N ALA A 145 -12.13 80.59 -48.28
CA ALA A 145 -12.56 79.30 -47.75
C ALA A 145 -11.40 78.42 -47.24
N ARG A 146 -10.14 78.71 -47.59
CA ARG A 146 -8.96 77.96 -47.13
C ARG A 146 -8.53 78.43 -45.75
N GLU A 147 -8.60 79.73 -45.48
CA GLU A 147 -8.43 80.27 -44.12
C GLU A 147 -9.53 79.76 -43.17
N ASP A 148 -10.79 79.69 -43.64
CA ASP A 148 -11.91 79.12 -42.87
C ASP A 148 -11.71 77.62 -42.57
N GLU A 149 -11.31 76.79 -43.55
CA GLU A 149 -11.02 75.36 -43.32
C GLU A 149 -9.81 75.17 -42.37
N MET A 150 -8.79 76.04 -42.48
CA MET A 150 -7.61 76.01 -41.61
C MET A 150 -7.97 76.30 -40.14
N GLU A 151 -8.88 77.26 -39.90
CA GLU A 151 -9.42 77.57 -38.58
C GLU A 151 -10.24 76.39 -38.01
N GLU A 152 -11.06 75.75 -38.85
CA GLU A 152 -11.85 74.58 -38.44
C GLU A 152 -10.93 73.40 -38.07
N ASN A 153 -9.94 73.08 -38.92
CA ASN A 153 -8.95 72.04 -38.66
C ASN A 153 -8.21 72.28 -37.33
N LEU A 154 -7.74 73.51 -37.07
CA LEU A 154 -7.04 73.84 -35.83
C LEU A 154 -7.95 73.83 -34.60
N THR A 155 -9.22 74.20 -34.75
CA THR A 155 -10.23 74.10 -33.68
C THR A 155 -10.49 72.63 -33.31
N GLN A 156 -10.66 71.75 -34.30
CA GLN A 156 -10.80 70.31 -34.09
C GLN A 156 -9.55 69.72 -33.42
N VAL A 157 -8.34 70.06 -33.89
CA VAL A 157 -7.07 69.68 -33.25
C VAL A 157 -7.01 70.14 -31.80
N GLY A 158 -7.45 71.38 -31.50
CA GLY A 158 -7.52 71.90 -30.14
C GLY A 158 -8.43 71.08 -29.21
N THR A 159 -9.59 70.65 -29.71
CA THR A 159 -10.49 69.73 -28.98
C THR A 159 -9.84 68.36 -28.76
N ILE A 160 -9.23 67.78 -29.79
CA ILE A 160 -8.57 66.46 -29.69
C ILE A 160 -7.39 66.50 -28.71
N LEU A 161 -6.56 67.54 -28.75
CA LEU A 161 -5.48 67.77 -27.78
C LEU A 161 -6.01 67.92 -26.35
N GLY A 162 -7.18 68.57 -26.18
CA GLY A 162 -7.90 68.62 -24.91
C GLY A 162 -8.26 67.22 -24.39
N ASN A 163 -8.79 66.35 -25.25
CA ASN A 163 -9.15 64.97 -24.90
C ASN A 163 -7.91 64.11 -24.61
N LEU A 164 -6.88 64.19 -25.45
CA LEU A 164 -5.59 63.53 -25.27
C LEU A 164 -4.95 63.90 -23.92
N LYS A 165 -5.04 65.17 -23.51
CA LYS A 165 -4.55 65.62 -22.21
C LYS A 165 -5.31 65.00 -21.03
N HIS A 166 -6.63 64.85 -21.12
CA HIS A 166 -7.40 64.17 -20.07
C HIS A 166 -7.04 62.68 -20.01
N MET A 167 -7.05 61.98 -21.15
CA MET A 167 -6.63 60.57 -21.22
C MET A 167 -5.21 60.37 -20.67
N ALA A 168 -4.25 61.24 -21.00
CA ALA A 168 -2.89 61.13 -20.46
C ALA A 168 -2.82 61.31 -18.93
N LEU A 169 -3.68 62.14 -18.33
CA LEU A 169 -3.78 62.29 -16.88
C LEU A 169 -4.45 61.07 -16.23
N ASP A 170 -5.54 60.58 -16.83
CA ASP A 170 -6.29 59.42 -16.34
C ASP A 170 -5.43 58.15 -16.42
N MET A 171 -4.76 57.91 -17.56
CA MET A 171 -3.76 56.85 -17.73
C MET A 171 -2.62 56.95 -16.70
N GLY A 172 -2.12 58.16 -16.41
CA GLY A 172 -1.06 58.36 -15.42
C GLY A 172 -1.52 57.98 -14.01
N ASN A 173 -2.71 58.43 -13.60
CA ASN A 173 -3.30 58.10 -12.30
C ASN A 173 -3.57 56.59 -12.17
N GLU A 174 -4.08 55.95 -13.23
CA GLU A 174 -4.37 54.52 -13.25
C GLU A 174 -3.08 53.68 -13.18
N ILE A 175 -2.04 54.04 -13.93
CA ILE A 175 -0.72 53.39 -13.84
C ILE A 175 -0.12 53.55 -12.43
N ASP A 176 -0.22 54.73 -11.81
CA ASP A 176 0.24 54.96 -10.43
C ASP A 176 -0.56 54.15 -9.39
N ALA A 177 -1.84 53.86 -9.65
CA ALA A 177 -2.67 53.00 -8.80
C ALA A 177 -2.31 51.52 -8.98
N GLN A 178 -2.17 51.05 -10.23
CA GLN A 178 -1.79 49.68 -10.58
C GLN A 178 -0.38 49.34 -10.08
N ASN A 179 0.59 50.26 -10.19
CA ASN A 179 1.93 50.06 -9.63
C ASN A 179 1.89 49.81 -8.11
N LYS A 180 1.13 50.62 -7.36
CA LYS A 180 0.94 50.43 -5.91
C LYS A 180 0.20 49.13 -5.58
N GLN A 181 -0.65 48.63 -6.48
CA GLN A 181 -1.32 47.34 -6.32
C GLN A 181 -0.34 46.18 -6.55
N ILE A 182 0.49 46.26 -7.60
CA ILE A 182 1.55 45.31 -7.89
C ILE A 182 2.53 45.22 -6.71
N ASP A 183 2.93 46.36 -6.12
CA ASP A 183 3.79 46.36 -4.93
C ASP A 183 3.16 45.59 -3.76
N ARG A 184 1.86 45.80 -3.46
CA ARG A 184 1.14 45.02 -2.43
C ARG A 184 1.08 43.53 -2.77
N ILE A 185 0.79 43.18 -4.02
CA ILE A 185 0.72 41.77 -4.48
C ILE A 185 2.09 41.10 -4.30
N ASN A 186 3.19 41.78 -4.65
CA ASN A 186 4.55 41.28 -4.47
C ASN A 186 4.89 41.06 -2.98
N GLU A 187 4.53 42.01 -2.10
CA GLU A 187 4.71 41.83 -0.64
C GLU A 187 3.91 40.64 -0.10
N LYS A 188 2.66 40.48 -0.55
CA LYS A 188 1.80 39.33 -0.20
C LYS A 188 2.43 38.01 -0.65
N GLU A 189 2.89 37.92 -1.91
CA GLU A 189 3.55 36.74 -2.48
C GLU A 189 4.82 36.36 -1.70
N MET A 190 5.69 37.33 -1.42
CA MET A 190 6.93 37.09 -0.67
C MET A 190 6.68 36.52 0.73
N LEU A 191 5.59 36.94 1.39
CA LEU A 191 5.20 36.41 2.68
C LEU A 191 4.67 34.97 2.57
N ASP A 192 3.76 34.67 1.63
CA ASP A 192 3.24 33.31 1.47
C ASP A 192 4.30 32.32 0.99
N LEU A 193 5.23 32.73 0.13
CA LEU A 193 6.43 31.95 -0.22
C LEU A 193 7.32 31.68 0.99
N SER A 194 7.46 32.66 1.90
CA SER A 194 8.21 32.48 3.16
C SER A 194 7.50 31.52 4.10
N ARG A 195 6.16 31.55 4.14
CA ARG A 195 5.31 30.67 4.96
C ARG A 195 5.34 29.22 4.49
N ARG A 196 5.32 28.97 3.18
CA ARG A 196 5.47 27.62 2.60
C ARG A 196 6.80 26.95 2.93
N ARG A 197 7.84 27.73 3.28
CA ARG A 197 9.14 27.21 3.75
C ARG A 197 9.17 26.89 5.24
N ASP A 198 8.06 27.03 5.98
CA ASP A 198 8.02 26.60 7.37
C ASP A 198 8.25 25.08 7.48
N PRO A 199 9.10 24.60 8.42
CA PRO A 199 9.40 23.18 8.57
C PRO A 199 8.20 22.25 8.78
N CYS A 200 7.02 22.75 9.19
CA CYS A 200 5.82 21.91 9.29
C CYS A 200 5.26 21.49 7.92
N PHE A 201 5.25 22.38 6.92
CA PHE A 201 4.76 22.07 5.57
C PHE A 201 5.74 21.17 4.81
N VAL A 202 7.05 21.38 4.97
CA VAL A 202 8.08 20.53 4.36
C VAL A 202 7.94 19.09 4.85
N LYS A 203 7.81 18.89 6.17
CA LYS A 203 7.61 17.56 6.76
C LYS A 203 6.30 16.88 6.37
N LEU A 204 5.24 17.66 6.13
CA LEU A 204 3.98 17.10 5.61
C LEU A 204 4.21 16.51 4.21
N SER A 205 4.90 17.24 3.32
CA SER A 205 5.24 16.76 1.99
C SER A 205 6.20 15.57 2.02
N GLU A 206 7.16 15.55 2.94
CA GLU A 206 8.01 14.37 3.19
C GLU A 206 7.16 13.15 3.65
N MET A 207 6.18 13.36 4.52
CA MET A 207 5.31 12.30 5.05
C MET A 207 4.34 11.75 3.99
N GLU A 208 3.83 12.62 3.10
CA GLU A 208 3.03 12.23 1.93
C GLU A 208 3.85 11.38 0.95
N GLN A 209 5.07 11.82 0.60
CA GLN A 209 5.99 11.03 -0.24
C GLN A 209 6.36 9.68 0.39
N ILE A 210 6.51 9.61 1.71
CA ILE A 210 6.74 8.33 2.42
C ILE A 210 5.52 7.41 2.29
N ALA A 211 4.31 7.93 2.47
CA ALA A 211 3.08 7.13 2.34
C ALA A 211 2.87 6.59 0.92
N ASP A 212 3.18 7.37 -0.11
CA ASP A 212 3.14 6.93 -1.51
C ASP A 212 4.16 5.82 -1.79
N LEU A 213 5.40 5.97 -1.29
CA LEU A 213 6.44 4.94 -1.41
C LEU A 213 6.09 3.66 -0.63
N GLU A 214 5.48 3.78 0.55
CA GLU A 214 4.97 2.63 1.30
C GLU A 214 3.85 1.90 0.52
N ALA A 215 2.97 2.63 -0.17
CA ALA A 215 1.96 2.03 -1.04
C ALA A 215 2.58 1.27 -2.23
N GLU A 216 3.59 1.84 -2.89
CA GLU A 216 4.31 1.18 -3.99
C GLU A 216 5.05 -0.09 -3.52
N ILE A 217 5.72 -0.02 -2.37
CA ILE A 217 6.38 -1.19 -1.74
C ILE A 217 5.36 -2.29 -1.45
N ASN A 218 4.19 -1.96 -0.90
CA ASN A 218 3.13 -2.93 -0.63
C ASN A 218 2.59 -3.56 -1.92
N GLN A 219 2.40 -2.78 -2.99
CA GLN A 219 2.02 -3.32 -4.30
C GLN A 219 3.07 -4.30 -4.84
N LYS A 220 4.36 -3.95 -4.74
CA LYS A 220 5.47 -4.81 -5.19
C LYS A 220 5.61 -6.08 -4.37
N ASN A 221 5.36 -6.03 -3.07
CA ASN A 221 5.33 -7.22 -2.21
C ASN A 221 4.23 -8.21 -2.62
N LEU A 222 3.02 -7.70 -2.93
CA LEU A 222 1.93 -8.54 -3.44
C LEU A 222 2.24 -9.17 -4.81
N GLU A 223 2.89 -8.42 -5.71
CA GLU A 223 3.36 -8.94 -7.01
C GLU A 223 4.39 -10.07 -6.83
N ILE A 224 5.32 -9.92 -5.89
CA ILE A 224 6.31 -10.96 -5.54
C ILE A 224 5.62 -12.20 -4.95
N GLU A 225 4.62 -12.03 -4.06
CA GLU A 225 3.88 -13.14 -3.46
C GLU A 225 3.09 -13.94 -4.51
N ILE A 226 2.44 -13.26 -5.46
CA ILE A 226 1.76 -13.90 -6.60
C ILE A 226 2.76 -14.70 -7.44
N LEU A 227 3.89 -14.11 -7.84
CA LEU A 227 4.92 -14.79 -8.64
C LEU A 227 5.53 -15.99 -7.90
N GLN A 228 5.66 -15.91 -6.57
CA GLN A 228 6.13 -17.03 -5.75
C GLN A 228 5.10 -18.17 -5.72
N LEU A 229 3.80 -17.86 -5.59
CA LEU A 229 2.71 -18.85 -5.67
C LEU A 229 2.61 -19.49 -7.05
N GLU A 230 2.75 -18.72 -8.13
CA GLU A 230 2.80 -19.24 -9.52
C GLU A 230 3.98 -20.20 -9.71
N LYS A 231 5.14 -19.86 -9.16
CA LYS A 231 6.33 -20.71 -9.19
C LYS A 231 6.16 -22.01 -8.38
N GLU A 232 5.56 -21.92 -7.20
CA GLU A 232 5.32 -23.09 -6.34
C GLU A 232 4.23 -24.02 -6.90
N THR A 233 3.24 -23.47 -7.60
CA THR A 233 2.18 -24.24 -8.28
C THR A 233 2.51 -24.61 -9.73
N ALA A 234 3.68 -24.20 -10.24
CA ALA A 234 4.05 -24.40 -11.64
C ALA A 234 4.02 -25.87 -12.07
N ASP A 235 4.38 -26.81 -11.20
CA ASP A 235 4.44 -28.23 -11.57
C ASP A 235 3.06 -28.86 -11.84
N ILE A 236 1.97 -28.24 -11.37
CA ILE A 236 0.57 -28.64 -11.58
C ILE A 236 -0.25 -27.66 -12.43
N ALA A 237 0.19 -26.42 -12.59
CA ALA A 237 -0.52 -25.40 -13.37
C ALA A 237 0.15 -25.08 -14.72
N HIS A 238 1.49 -25.13 -14.79
CA HIS A 238 2.22 -24.67 -15.96
C HIS A 238 2.27 -25.74 -17.07
N PRO A 239 1.91 -25.41 -18.33
CA PRO A 239 1.78 -26.40 -19.42
C PRO A 239 3.02 -27.27 -19.67
N PHE A 240 4.22 -26.74 -19.42
CA PHE A 240 5.47 -27.51 -19.59
C PHE A 240 5.52 -28.78 -18.71
N PHE A 241 5.29 -28.63 -17.41
CA PHE A 241 5.33 -29.75 -16.46
C PHE A 241 4.13 -30.69 -16.61
N LEU A 242 2.96 -30.12 -16.93
CA LEU A 242 1.76 -30.90 -17.24
C LEU A 242 1.94 -31.77 -18.49
N ASN A 243 2.49 -31.23 -19.58
CA ASN A 243 2.76 -32.00 -20.80
C ASN A 243 3.74 -33.15 -20.53
N GLN A 244 4.83 -32.89 -19.78
CA GLN A 244 5.79 -33.92 -19.41
C GLN A 244 5.15 -35.06 -18.57
N LYS A 245 4.30 -34.71 -17.60
CA LYS A 245 3.53 -35.71 -16.82
C LYS A 245 2.54 -36.48 -17.70
N CYS A 246 1.89 -35.82 -18.66
CA CYS A 246 0.98 -36.45 -19.62
C CYS A 246 1.70 -37.41 -20.58
N GLU A 247 2.91 -37.09 -21.08
CA GLU A 247 3.70 -38.00 -21.92
C GLU A 247 4.05 -39.29 -21.18
N ILE A 248 4.52 -39.19 -19.94
CA ILE A 248 4.84 -40.36 -19.08
C ILE A 248 3.60 -41.26 -18.89
N LEU A 249 2.43 -40.66 -18.64
CA LEU A 249 1.17 -41.40 -18.50
C LEU A 249 0.73 -42.05 -19.83
N GLN A 250 0.93 -41.39 -20.98
CA GLN A 250 0.64 -41.96 -22.28
C GLN A 250 1.54 -43.17 -22.59
N ASP A 251 2.83 -43.10 -22.29
CA ASP A 251 3.75 -44.23 -22.48
C ASP A 251 3.45 -45.39 -21.53
N MET A 252 3.11 -45.12 -20.26
CA MET A 252 2.62 -46.15 -19.35
C MET A 252 1.36 -46.84 -19.87
N ASN A 253 0.40 -46.09 -20.43
CA ASN A 253 -0.80 -46.64 -21.06
C ASN A 253 -0.47 -47.50 -22.30
N ARG A 254 0.46 -47.07 -23.16
CA ARG A 254 0.94 -47.87 -24.30
C ARG A 254 1.56 -49.20 -23.86
N HIS A 255 2.34 -49.19 -22.78
CA HIS A 255 2.90 -50.41 -22.19
C HIS A 255 1.79 -51.33 -21.62
N LEU A 256 0.82 -50.79 -20.89
CA LEU A 256 -0.32 -51.55 -20.36
C LEU A 256 -1.17 -52.16 -21.48
N GLU A 257 -1.47 -51.42 -22.54
CA GLU A 257 -2.14 -51.95 -23.73
C GLU A 257 -1.39 -53.13 -24.35
N THR A 258 -0.06 -53.05 -24.41
CA THR A 258 0.78 -54.12 -24.97
C THR A 258 0.69 -55.39 -24.12
N VAL A 259 0.77 -55.26 -22.80
CA VAL A 259 0.56 -56.38 -21.85
C VAL A 259 -0.86 -56.95 -21.97
N LEU A 260 -1.88 -56.10 -22.16
CA LEU A 260 -3.27 -56.54 -22.34
C LEU A 260 -3.49 -57.28 -23.68
N LYS A 261 -2.80 -56.88 -24.76
CA LYS A 261 -2.80 -57.61 -26.05
C LYS A 261 -2.19 -59.00 -25.87
N GLU A 262 -1.05 -59.10 -25.21
CA GLU A 262 -0.36 -60.39 -24.95
C GLU A 262 -1.04 -61.26 -23.87
N LYS A 263 -2.05 -60.75 -23.14
CA LYS A 263 -2.77 -61.49 -22.09
C LYS A 263 -3.31 -62.86 -22.55
N LYS A 264 -3.80 -62.96 -23.79
CA LYS A 264 -4.26 -64.25 -24.36
C LYS A 264 -3.08 -65.21 -24.58
N THR A 265 -2.01 -64.75 -25.22
CA THR A 265 -0.79 -65.51 -25.47
C THR A 265 -0.15 -66.00 -24.17
N LEU A 266 -0.02 -65.11 -23.19
CA LEU A 266 0.54 -65.40 -21.87
C LEU A 266 -0.33 -66.40 -21.10
N ARG A 267 -1.65 -66.23 -21.11
CA ARG A 267 -2.59 -67.21 -20.51
C ARG A 267 -2.49 -68.58 -21.19
N GLN A 268 -2.39 -68.65 -22.51
CA GLN A 268 -2.19 -69.91 -23.23
C GLN A 268 -0.85 -70.58 -22.88
N ARG A 269 0.23 -69.80 -22.74
CA ARG A 269 1.53 -70.31 -22.29
C ARG A 269 1.50 -70.83 -20.84
N LEU A 270 0.83 -70.12 -19.93
CA LEU A 270 0.71 -70.50 -18.51
C LEU A 270 -0.28 -71.64 -18.27
N MET A 271 -1.29 -71.81 -19.13
CA MET A 271 -2.20 -72.96 -19.11
C MET A 271 -1.62 -74.21 -19.77
N LYS A 272 -0.42 -74.14 -20.37
CA LYS A 272 0.29 -75.33 -20.86
C LYS A 272 0.91 -76.04 -19.65
N PRO A 273 0.59 -77.32 -19.38
CA PRO A 273 1.16 -78.04 -18.25
C PRO A 273 2.69 -78.15 -18.38
N LEU A 274 3.41 -77.93 -17.27
CA LEU A 274 4.88 -78.03 -17.23
C LEU A 274 5.39 -79.47 -17.38
N CYS A 275 4.53 -80.46 -17.13
CA CYS A 275 4.85 -81.87 -17.24
C CYS A 275 4.02 -82.50 -18.38
N GLN A 276 4.63 -83.32 -19.21
CA GLN A 276 3.89 -84.23 -20.10
C GLN A 276 3.20 -85.30 -19.24
N GLU A 277 1.97 -85.68 -19.59
CA GLU A 277 1.17 -86.65 -18.80
C GLU A 277 1.77 -88.07 -18.76
N ASN A 278 2.77 -88.35 -19.60
CA ASN A 278 3.55 -89.58 -19.55
C ASN A 278 5.05 -89.25 -19.68
N LEU A 279 5.86 -89.68 -18.71
CA LEU A 279 7.29 -89.90 -18.97
C LEU A 279 7.40 -91.19 -19.81
N PRO A 280 8.08 -91.19 -20.97
CA PRO A 280 8.33 -92.41 -21.73
C PRO A 280 9.44 -93.23 -21.06
N ILE A 281 9.08 -93.94 -20.00
CA ILE A 281 9.98 -94.85 -19.30
C ILE A 281 9.97 -96.19 -20.06
N GLU A 282 11.14 -96.68 -20.49
CA GLU A 282 11.24 -98.03 -21.07
C GLU A 282 10.80 -99.09 -20.05
N ALA A 283 10.11 -100.13 -20.54
CA ALA A 283 9.51 -101.18 -19.70
C ALA A 283 10.51 -101.85 -18.74
N VAL A 284 11.80 -101.91 -19.12
CA VAL A 284 12.89 -102.46 -18.29
C VAL A 284 13.05 -101.72 -16.96
N PHE A 285 12.76 -100.42 -16.93
CA PHE A 285 12.92 -99.57 -15.74
C PHE A 285 11.64 -99.44 -14.90
N HIS A 286 10.49 -99.93 -15.37
CA HIS A 286 9.20 -99.79 -14.67
C HIS A 286 9.26 -100.35 -13.25
N ARG A 287 9.86 -101.54 -13.04
CA ARG A 287 9.97 -102.15 -11.71
C ARG A 287 10.76 -101.26 -10.75
N TYR A 288 11.92 -100.77 -11.18
CA TYR A 288 12.77 -99.90 -10.36
C TYR A 288 12.11 -98.55 -10.05
N VAL A 289 11.36 -98.00 -11.00
CA VAL A 289 10.62 -96.74 -10.80
C VAL A 289 9.46 -96.92 -9.84
N VAL A 290 8.71 -98.04 -9.92
CA VAL A 290 7.64 -98.35 -8.96
C VAL A 290 8.19 -98.59 -7.55
N GLU A 291 9.29 -99.33 -7.42
CA GLU A 291 9.99 -99.54 -6.14
C GLU A 291 10.50 -98.20 -5.58
N PHE A 292 11.16 -97.37 -6.39
CA PHE A 292 11.65 -96.05 -5.98
C PHE A 292 10.53 -95.09 -5.57
N LEU A 293 9.45 -95.01 -6.35
CA LEU A 293 8.30 -94.15 -6.02
C LEU A 293 7.62 -94.59 -4.74
N THR A 294 7.47 -95.90 -4.51
CA THR A 294 6.92 -96.44 -3.26
C THR A 294 7.82 -96.10 -2.07
N LEU A 295 9.14 -96.23 -2.24
CA LEU A 295 10.12 -95.85 -1.21
C LEU A 295 10.05 -94.34 -0.92
N ALA A 296 10.01 -93.51 -1.97
CA ALA A 296 9.97 -92.05 -1.88
C ALA A 296 8.68 -91.55 -1.20
N VAL A 297 7.51 -92.10 -1.54
CA VAL A 297 6.25 -91.80 -0.86
C VAL A 297 6.35 -92.17 0.63
N SER A 298 6.80 -93.39 0.95
CA SER A 298 6.94 -93.83 2.35
C SER A 298 7.96 -92.99 3.15
N PHE A 299 8.97 -92.43 2.49
CA PHE A 299 9.94 -91.52 3.09
C PHE A 299 9.32 -90.15 3.35
N ILE A 300 8.61 -89.58 2.37
CA ILE A 300 7.91 -88.29 2.49
C ILE A 300 6.86 -88.34 3.61
N GLU A 301 6.05 -89.40 3.69
CA GLU A 301 5.08 -89.62 4.77
C GLU A 301 5.72 -89.63 6.17
N LYS A 302 6.92 -90.22 6.31
CA LYS A 302 7.64 -90.32 7.58
C LYS A 302 8.50 -89.10 7.90
N LEU A 303 8.84 -88.29 6.90
CA LEU A 303 9.79 -87.19 7.03
C LEU A 303 9.35 -86.14 8.07
N GLU A 304 8.08 -85.73 8.05
CA GLU A 304 7.58 -84.74 9.03
C GLU A 304 7.61 -85.31 10.46
N SER A 305 7.29 -86.59 10.65
CA SER A 305 7.38 -87.26 11.96
C SER A 305 8.83 -87.31 12.48
N HIS A 306 9.79 -87.62 11.60
CA HIS A 306 11.22 -87.58 11.94
C HIS A 306 11.70 -86.15 12.25
N LEU A 307 11.33 -85.15 11.44
CA LEU A 307 11.67 -83.75 11.67
C LEU A 307 11.06 -83.23 12.98
N GLN A 308 9.82 -83.59 13.29
CA GLN A 308 9.16 -83.22 14.53
C GLN A 308 9.82 -83.88 15.76
N THR A 309 10.31 -85.11 15.62
CA THR A 309 11.14 -85.77 16.63
C THR A 309 12.45 -85.01 16.86
N VAL A 310 13.16 -84.61 15.79
CA VAL A 310 14.40 -83.82 15.91
C VAL A 310 14.14 -82.44 16.54
N ARG A 311 13.03 -81.77 16.20
CA ARG A 311 12.62 -80.47 16.78
C ARG A 311 12.28 -80.55 18.27
N SER A 312 11.93 -81.72 18.83
CA SER A 312 11.57 -81.85 20.24
C SER A 312 12.79 -82.03 21.17
N ILE A 313 13.92 -82.53 20.65
CA ILE A 313 15.16 -82.79 21.41
C ILE A 313 15.64 -81.55 22.21
N PRO A 314 15.68 -80.31 21.66
CA PRO A 314 16.12 -79.13 22.41
C PRO A 314 15.25 -78.73 23.61
N GLN A 315 14.04 -79.30 23.74
CA GLN A 315 13.14 -79.00 24.86
C GLN A 315 13.41 -79.88 26.09
N ILE A 316 14.10 -81.02 25.92
CA ILE A 316 14.38 -81.99 26.99
C ILE A 316 15.11 -81.32 28.19
N PRO A 317 16.13 -80.47 28.02
CA PRO A 317 16.80 -79.80 29.15
C PRO A 317 15.89 -78.86 29.95
N GLN A 318 14.90 -78.21 29.30
CA GLN A 318 13.94 -77.36 30.01
C GLN A 318 12.96 -78.18 30.84
N THR A 319 12.52 -79.33 30.33
CA THR A 319 11.67 -80.26 31.06
C THR A 319 12.41 -80.88 32.24
N MET A 320 13.68 -81.25 32.07
CA MET A 320 14.54 -81.76 33.13
C MET A 320 14.71 -80.72 34.26
N LYS A 321 15.02 -79.47 33.93
CA LYS A 321 15.10 -78.37 34.92
C LYS A 321 13.78 -78.12 35.69
N LYS A 322 12.62 -78.36 35.07
CA LYS A 322 11.32 -78.31 35.78
C LYS A 322 11.15 -79.49 36.75
N LEU A 323 11.67 -80.67 36.39
CA LEU A 323 11.67 -81.85 37.25
C LEU A 323 12.59 -81.63 38.46
N ASP A 324 13.81 -81.13 38.26
CA ASP A 324 14.76 -80.82 39.34
C ASP A 324 14.16 -79.84 40.36
N ASN A 325 13.49 -78.79 39.87
CA ASN A 325 12.76 -77.83 40.71
C ASN A 325 11.56 -78.44 41.46
N ALA A 326 10.94 -79.50 40.94
CA ALA A 326 9.86 -80.22 41.62
C ALA A 326 10.41 -81.17 42.68
N LEU A 327 11.55 -81.81 42.40
CA LEU A 327 12.25 -82.71 43.31
C LEU A 327 12.76 -81.94 44.55
N ALA A 328 13.37 -80.78 44.35
CA ALA A 328 13.77 -79.89 45.44
C ALA A 328 12.60 -79.40 46.33
N LYS A 329 11.37 -79.29 45.78
CA LYS A 329 10.17 -78.99 46.57
C LYS A 329 9.68 -80.18 47.37
N ILE A 330 9.83 -81.39 46.85
CA ILE A 330 9.48 -82.62 47.56
C ILE A 330 10.45 -82.84 48.72
N ASP A 331 11.75 -82.63 48.52
CA ASP A 331 12.74 -82.72 49.61
C ASP A 331 12.42 -81.73 50.74
N LEU A 332 12.03 -80.49 50.42
CA LEU A 332 11.59 -79.52 51.43
C LEU A 332 10.37 -80.03 52.22
N LEU A 333 9.34 -80.54 51.54
CA LEU A 333 8.15 -81.11 52.18
C LEU A 333 8.48 -82.34 53.04
N VAL A 334 9.46 -83.16 52.64
CA VAL A 334 9.96 -84.27 53.47
C VAL A 334 10.58 -83.74 54.76
N THR A 335 11.44 -82.71 54.68
CA THR A 335 12.04 -82.11 55.88
C THR A 335 11.01 -81.46 56.81
N GLU A 336 9.97 -80.80 56.27
CA GLU A 336 8.86 -80.25 57.06
C GLU A 336 8.06 -81.37 57.78
N VAL A 337 7.84 -82.51 57.11
CA VAL A 337 7.15 -83.68 57.68
C VAL A 337 8.00 -84.37 58.77
N GLU A 338 9.32 -84.45 58.59
CA GLU A 338 10.25 -84.97 59.62
C GLU A 338 10.24 -84.09 60.87
N GLU A 339 10.30 -82.77 60.74
CA GLU A 339 10.21 -81.84 61.88
C GLU A 339 8.84 -81.94 62.59
N LEU A 340 7.74 -82.03 61.83
CA LEU A 340 6.40 -82.28 62.37
C LEU A 340 6.31 -83.62 63.12
N ALA A 341 6.97 -84.68 62.62
CA ALA A 341 7.00 -85.97 63.29
C ALA A 341 7.75 -85.91 64.63
N GLU A 342 8.88 -85.21 64.70
CA GLU A 342 9.59 -84.96 65.96
C GLU A 342 8.72 -84.15 66.96
N GLN A 343 8.04 -83.10 66.49
CA GLN A 343 7.11 -82.33 67.33
C GLN A 343 5.98 -83.20 67.88
N VAL A 344 5.39 -84.08 67.06
CA VAL A 344 4.34 -85.02 67.49
C VAL A 344 4.86 -86.05 68.50
N LEU A 345 6.08 -86.57 68.33
CA LEU A 345 6.71 -87.46 69.31
C LEU A 345 6.89 -86.75 70.65
N LYS A 346 7.44 -85.53 70.64
CA LYS A 346 7.66 -84.71 71.84
C LYS A 346 6.37 -84.37 72.58
N TRP A 347 5.30 -84.04 71.85
CA TRP A 347 3.96 -83.85 72.42
C TRP A 347 3.39 -85.14 73.04
N ARG A 348 3.56 -86.29 72.37
CA ARG A 348 3.08 -87.58 72.88
C ARG A 348 3.80 -88.00 74.17
N GLU A 349 5.06 -87.62 74.31
CA GLU A 349 5.87 -87.87 75.51
C GLU A 349 5.45 -86.99 76.70
N LEU A 350 5.18 -85.70 76.45
CA LEU A 350 4.49 -84.79 77.38
C LEU A 350 3.13 -85.36 77.84
N GLN A 351 2.36 -85.91 76.90
CA GLN A 351 1.03 -86.47 77.18
C GLN A 351 1.11 -87.75 78.05
N LYS A 352 2.16 -88.57 77.90
CA LYS A 352 2.43 -89.70 78.80
C LYS A 352 2.73 -89.25 80.23
N GLY A 353 3.46 -88.14 80.40
CA GLY A 353 3.71 -87.57 81.73
C GLY A 353 2.42 -87.20 82.46
N ILE A 354 1.53 -86.46 81.78
CA ILE A 354 0.23 -86.04 82.32
C ILE A 354 -0.68 -87.25 82.64
N HIS A 355 -0.58 -88.33 81.87
CA HIS A 355 -1.41 -89.52 82.04
C HIS A 355 -0.89 -90.49 83.13
N TYR A 356 0.38 -90.38 83.54
CA TYR A 356 0.92 -91.16 84.66
C TYR A 356 0.43 -90.61 86.01
N ASP A 357 0.32 -89.27 86.13
CA ASP A 357 -0.26 -88.61 87.32
C ASP A 357 -1.76 -88.90 87.51
N SER A 358 -2.50 -89.26 86.44
CA SER A 358 -3.94 -89.53 86.54
C SER A 358 -4.29 -90.97 86.95
N PHE A 359 -3.37 -91.94 86.79
CA PHE A 359 -3.68 -93.37 86.93
C PHE A 359 -3.42 -93.98 88.31
N GLN A 360 -2.91 -93.23 89.29
CA GLN A 360 -2.74 -93.72 90.67
C GLN A 360 -4.03 -93.69 91.52
N ASN A 361 -5.17 -93.21 91.00
CA ASN A 361 -6.32 -92.79 91.82
C ASN A 361 -7.63 -93.61 91.66
N SER A 362 -7.66 -94.81 91.04
CA SER A 362 -8.95 -95.44 90.68
C SER A 362 -9.13 -96.97 90.72
N GLU A 363 -8.27 -97.76 91.39
CA GLU A 363 -8.56 -99.21 91.60
C GLU A 363 -8.43 -99.65 93.08
N SER A 364 -9.47 -99.35 93.86
CA SER A 364 -9.81 -100.08 95.10
C SER A 364 -11.31 -99.91 95.42
N ASP A 365 -11.96 -100.99 95.86
CA ASP A 365 -13.36 -101.14 96.34
C ASP A 365 -14.52 -101.21 95.31
N HIS A 366 -15.08 -102.43 95.10
CA HIS A 366 -16.32 -102.83 95.82
C HIS A 366 -16.84 -104.28 95.57
N SER A 367 -17.68 -104.75 96.50
CA SER A 367 -18.24 -106.12 96.65
C SER A 367 -19.46 -106.08 97.63
N PHE A 368 -20.47 -106.97 97.66
CA PHE A 368 -20.91 -108.11 96.81
C PHE A 368 -22.40 -108.45 97.12
N SER A 369 -23.25 -108.87 96.16
CA SER A 369 -24.58 -109.49 96.42
C SER A 369 -25.24 -110.01 95.11
N SER A 370 -26.19 -110.96 95.05
CA SER A 370 -26.61 -112.09 95.91
C SER A 370 -27.57 -113.03 95.11
N LEU A 371 -27.76 -114.28 95.56
CA LEU A 371 -28.76 -115.31 95.19
C LEU A 371 -30.19 -114.79 94.86
N ASN A 372 -31.14 -115.48 94.20
CA ASN A 372 -31.33 -116.68 93.32
C ASN A 372 -32.87 -117.03 93.39
N PRO A 373 -33.41 -118.23 93.04
CA PRO A 373 -33.34 -119.00 91.79
C PRO A 373 -34.74 -119.41 91.23
N ILE A 374 -34.97 -119.24 89.92
CA ILE A 374 -35.76 -120.08 88.99
C ILE A 374 -35.46 -119.58 87.57
#